data_AF-A0A378QNR4-F1
#
_entry.id   AF-A0A378QNR4-F1
#
_cell.length_a   1.000
_cell.length_b   1.000
_cell.length_c   1.000
_cell.angle_alpha   90.00
_cell.angle_beta   90.00
_cell.angle_gamma   90.00
#
_symmetry.space_group_name_H-M   'P 1'
#
loop_
_entity.id
_entity.type
_entity.pdbx_description
1 polymer ?
#
loop_
_entity_poly.entity_id
_entity_poly.type
_entity_poly.pdbx_seq_one_letter_code
_entity_poly.pdbx_strand_id
1 'polypeptide(L)'
;MSCKKINDIAINGVIDDNEKTKRLLLDLVPEANRMNDENKKYKALLQIYTLTDVHKAIDFIDEVLRKNPDHWLLIYKCQLMKINNYDNDKVTNCFSHIAKKAKEEIKKNNYNKKDNTKEILLYYLAEINAGNMEYIQKSKDLLDKIPDPKKKDELYQIFNSQIDIEN
;
A
#
# COMPACT_ATOMS: atom_id res chain seq x y z
N MET A 1 -1.26 30.78 0.34
CA MET A 1 -0.33 30.68 -0.81
C MET A 1 0.59 29.44 -0.74
N SER A 2 0.44 28.52 0.23
CA SER A 2 1.36 27.38 0.43
C SER A 2 1.01 26.07 -0.28
N CYS A 3 -0.24 25.82 -0.69
CA CYS A 3 -0.61 24.57 -1.35
C CYS A 3 -0.10 24.42 -2.80
N LYS A 4 0.30 25.51 -3.47
CA LYS A 4 0.67 25.47 -4.90
C LYS A 4 2.05 24.85 -5.12
N LYS A 5 3.02 25.15 -4.24
CA LYS A 5 4.40 24.66 -4.34
C LYS A 5 4.53 23.13 -4.18
N ILE A 6 3.68 22.52 -3.35
CA ILE A 6 3.72 21.06 -3.14
C ILE A 6 3.23 20.33 -4.41
N ASN A 7 2.21 20.87 -5.09
CA ASN A 7 1.71 20.29 -6.35
C ASN A 7 2.68 20.50 -7.52
N ASP A 8 3.36 21.65 -7.61
CA ASP A 8 4.28 21.95 -8.71
C ASP A 8 5.52 21.03 -8.69
N ILE A 9 5.99 20.60 -7.50
CA ILE A 9 7.09 19.65 -7.34
C ILE A 9 6.66 18.23 -7.74
N ALA A 10 5.40 17.87 -7.48
CA ALA A 10 4.90 16.51 -7.73
C ALA A 10 4.55 16.23 -9.21
N ILE A 11 4.29 17.26 -10.03
CA ILE A 11 3.71 17.09 -11.37
C ILE A 11 4.71 17.36 -12.51
N ASN A 12 5.77 18.16 -12.33
CA ASN A 12 6.67 18.57 -13.44
C ASN A 12 8.16 18.27 -13.23
N GLY A 13 8.55 17.51 -12.21
CA GLY A 13 9.95 17.36 -11.82
C GLY A 13 10.73 16.28 -12.57
N VAL A 14 11.09 16.50 -13.84
CA VAL A 14 12.40 16.03 -14.31
C VAL A 14 13.43 16.91 -13.59
N ILE A 15 13.91 16.48 -12.42
CA ILE A 15 14.97 17.18 -11.68
C ILE A 15 16.15 16.22 -11.50
N ASP A 16 17.14 16.50 -12.34
CA ASP A 16 18.39 15.80 -12.63
C ASP A 16 19.40 15.76 -11.45
N ASP A 17 18.96 15.94 -10.21
CA ASP A 17 19.82 15.80 -9.03
C ASP A 17 18.99 15.33 -7.82
N ASN A 18 18.90 14.01 -7.68
CA ASN A 18 18.12 13.30 -6.66
C ASN A 18 18.42 13.83 -5.24
N GLU A 19 19.66 14.21 -4.96
CA GLU A 19 20.07 14.71 -3.64
C GLU A 19 19.53 16.11 -3.33
N LYS A 20 19.48 17.00 -4.32
CA LYS A 20 18.92 18.35 -4.14
C LYS A 20 17.42 18.29 -3.87
N THR A 21 16.69 17.45 -4.60
CA THR A 21 15.25 17.24 -4.38
C THR A 21 14.99 16.64 -3.00
N LYS A 22 15.77 15.63 -2.58
CA LYS A 22 15.64 15.04 -1.24
C LYS A 22 15.84 16.07 -0.14
N ARG A 23 16.87 16.91 -0.23
CA ARG A 23 17.12 17.98 0.76
C ARG A 23 15.95 18.96 0.84
N LEU A 24 15.44 19.42 -0.30
CA LEU A 24 14.28 20.32 -0.34
C LEU A 24 13.03 19.70 0.30
N LEU A 25 12.80 18.40 0.10
CA LEU A 25 11.68 17.69 0.75
C LEU A 25 11.89 17.57 2.27
N LEU A 26 13.11 17.27 2.71
CA LEU A 26 13.45 17.18 4.14
C LEU A 26 13.31 18.53 4.86
N ASP A 27 13.61 19.64 4.18
CA ASP A 27 13.43 21.00 4.71
C ASP A 27 11.95 21.35 4.99
N LEU A 28 10.99 20.62 4.40
CA LEU A 28 9.56 20.79 4.67
C LEU A 28 9.07 20.04 5.92
N VAL A 29 9.87 19.13 6.48
CA VAL A 29 9.49 18.34 7.67
C VAL A 29 9.10 19.22 8.88
N PRO A 30 9.82 20.32 9.21
CA PRO A 30 9.40 21.21 10.30
C PRO A 30 8.05 21.88 10.04
N GLU A 31 7.74 22.26 8.80
CA GLU A 31 6.45 22.85 8.44
C GLU A 31 5.31 21.82 8.57
N ALA A 32 5.52 20.61 8.03
CA ALA A 32 4.58 19.51 8.18
C ALA A 32 4.31 19.18 9.65
N ASN A 33 5.34 19.22 10.50
CA ASN A 33 5.20 18.96 11.93
C ASN A 33 4.37 20.01 12.69
N ARG A 34 4.30 21.25 12.19
CA ARG A 34 3.51 22.36 12.76
C ARG A 34 2.05 22.36 12.31
N MET A 35 1.65 21.45 11.42
CA MET A 35 0.26 21.33 11.00
C MET A 35 -0.63 20.85 12.15
N ASN A 36 -1.73 21.57 12.40
CA ASN A 36 -2.71 21.23 13.44
C ASN A 36 -3.61 20.04 13.06
N ASP A 37 -3.84 19.83 11.76
CA ASP A 37 -4.63 18.72 11.25
C ASP A 37 -3.72 17.48 11.16
N GLU A 38 -3.97 16.53 12.06
CA GLU A 38 -3.17 15.31 12.21
C GLU A 38 -3.18 14.45 10.93
N ASN A 39 -4.31 14.38 10.21
CA ASN A 39 -4.41 13.64 8.96
C ASN A 39 -3.59 14.29 7.85
N LYS A 40 -3.63 15.63 7.74
CA LYS A 40 -2.81 16.37 6.76
C LYS A 40 -1.32 16.27 7.10
N LYS A 41 -0.97 16.38 8.39
CA LYS A 41 0.39 16.18 8.90
C LYS A 41 0.91 14.80 8.50
N TYR A 42 0.14 13.73 8.76
CA TYR A 42 0.53 12.36 8.45
C TYR A 42 0.72 12.14 6.96
N LYS A 43 -0.21 12.62 6.12
CA LYS A 43 -0.06 12.52 4.67
C LYS A 43 1.18 13.24 4.15
N ALA A 44 1.45 14.46 4.64
CA ALA A 44 2.62 15.22 4.22
C ALA A 44 3.94 14.55 4.65
N LEU A 45 4.05 14.13 5.91
CA LEU A 45 5.25 13.45 6.42
C LEU A 45 5.50 12.12 5.73
N LEU A 46 4.45 11.31 5.50
CA LEU A 46 4.56 10.04 4.79
C LEU A 46 5.06 10.26 3.35
N GLN A 47 4.51 11.23 2.63
CA GLN A 47 4.96 11.55 1.27
C GLN A 47 6.43 11.98 1.24
N ILE A 48 6.84 12.86 2.16
CA ILE A 48 8.23 13.29 2.27
C ILE A 48 9.12 12.07 2.50
N TYR A 49 8.83 11.25 3.53
CA TYR A 49 9.68 10.12 3.88
C TYR A 49 9.73 9.06 2.79
N THR A 50 8.62 8.70 2.15
CA THR A 50 8.62 7.75 1.03
C THR A 50 9.57 8.19 -0.09
N LEU A 51 9.65 9.50 -0.37
CA LEU A 51 10.49 10.05 -1.43
C LEU A 51 11.95 10.29 -1.01
N THR A 52 12.23 10.38 0.29
CA THR A 52 13.57 10.74 0.79
C THR A 52 14.32 9.59 1.44
N ASP A 53 13.61 8.76 2.21
CA ASP A 53 14.16 7.70 3.06
C ASP A 53 13.06 6.68 3.39
N VAL A 54 13.05 5.56 2.68
CA VAL A 54 12.04 4.51 2.84
C VAL A 54 12.06 3.85 4.22
N HIS A 55 13.23 3.76 4.88
CA HIS A 55 13.32 3.19 6.23
C HIS A 55 12.56 4.09 7.22
N LYS A 56 12.80 5.40 7.12
CA LYS A 56 12.07 6.40 7.91
C LYS A 56 10.56 6.40 7.59
N ALA A 57 10.18 6.17 6.34
CA ALA A 57 8.78 6.05 5.96
C ALA A 57 8.12 4.86 6.65
N ILE A 58 8.79 3.71 6.68
CA ILE A 58 8.29 2.49 7.33
C ILE A 58 8.19 2.67 8.85
N ASP A 59 9.21 3.25 9.50
CA ASP A 59 9.19 3.55 10.94
C ASP A 59 8.04 4.51 11.28
N PHE A 60 7.84 5.53 10.45
CA PHE A 60 6.74 6.48 10.61
C PHE A 60 5.37 5.81 10.42
N ILE A 61 5.22 4.90 9.45
CA ILE A 61 4.00 4.11 9.31
C ILE A 61 3.74 3.30 10.58
N ASP A 62 4.76 2.68 11.18
CA ASP A 62 4.60 1.92 12.43
C ASP A 62 4.21 2.78 13.63
N GLU A 63 4.66 4.04 13.69
CA GLU A 63 4.18 5.02 14.65
C GLU A 63 2.69 5.34 14.47
N VAL A 64 2.26 5.56 13.23
CA VAL A 64 0.86 5.88 12.92
C VAL A 64 -0.05 4.68 13.20
N LEU A 65 0.33 3.48 12.77
CA LEU A 65 -0.43 2.24 12.96
C LEU A 65 -0.64 1.89 14.44
N ARG A 66 0.29 2.25 15.33
CA ARG A 66 0.14 2.07 16.78
C ARG A 66 -0.96 2.95 17.38
N LYS A 67 -1.20 4.13 16.81
CA LYS A 67 -2.23 5.08 17.27
C LYS A 67 -3.56 4.82 16.59
N ASN A 68 -3.52 4.55 15.29
CA ASN A 68 -4.68 4.30 14.45
C ASN A 68 -4.44 3.07 13.57
N PRO A 69 -4.92 1.89 14.00
CA PRO A 69 -4.82 0.67 13.20
C PRO A 69 -5.59 0.81 11.88
N ASP A 70 -4.88 1.12 10.80
CA ASP A 70 -5.44 1.27 9.46
C ASP A 70 -4.96 0.13 8.54
N HIS A 71 -5.90 -0.57 7.92
CA HIS A 71 -5.59 -1.74 7.09
C HIS A 71 -4.87 -1.37 5.78
N TRP A 72 -5.24 -0.25 5.16
CA TRP A 72 -4.63 0.21 3.92
C TRP A 72 -3.19 0.67 4.14
N LEU A 73 -2.94 1.35 5.26
CA LEU A 73 -1.61 1.78 5.63
C LEU A 73 -0.68 0.59 5.91
N LEU A 74 -1.20 -0.51 6.47
CA LEU A 74 -0.46 -1.75 6.65
C LEU A 74 -0.12 -2.41 5.29
N ILE A 75 -1.07 -2.48 4.35
CA ILE A 75 -0.80 -2.97 2.99
C ILE A 75 0.29 -2.13 2.33
N TYR A 76 0.18 -0.80 2.41
CA TYR A 76 1.14 0.11 1.84
C TYR A 76 2.54 -0.08 2.43
N LYS A 77 2.66 -0.28 3.74
CA LYS A 77 3.93 -0.64 4.39
C LYS A 77 4.55 -1.91 3.77
N CYS A 78 3.79 -3.00 3.68
CA CYS A 78 4.32 -4.25 3.16
C CYS A 78 4.72 -4.13 1.68
N GLN A 79 3.97 -3.37 0.88
CA GLN A 79 4.34 -3.06 -0.51
C GLN A 79 5.62 -2.24 -0.61
N LEU A 80 5.79 -1.20 0.22
CA LEU A 80 7.04 -0.44 0.29
C LEU A 80 8.23 -1.33 0.63
N MET A 81 8.07 -2.25 1.59
CA MET A 81 9.10 -3.23 1.93
C MET A 81 9.45 -4.12 0.73
N LYS A 82 8.45 -4.66 0.01
CA LYS A 82 8.65 -5.51 -1.17
C LYS A 82 9.43 -4.78 -2.26
N ILE A 83 8.99 -3.57 -2.65
CA ILE A 83 9.59 -2.81 -3.76
C ILE A 83 11.01 -2.32 -3.44
N ASN A 84 11.35 -2.18 -2.15
CA ASN A 84 12.67 -1.74 -1.71
C ASN A 84 13.56 -2.91 -1.25
N ASN A 85 13.29 -4.13 -1.72
CA ASN A 85 14.12 -5.33 -1.52
C ASN A 85 14.46 -5.59 -0.05
N TYR A 86 13.48 -5.40 0.84
CA TYR A 86 13.62 -5.86 2.22
C TYR A 86 13.76 -7.38 2.25
N ASP A 87 14.33 -7.87 3.34
CA ASP A 87 14.42 -9.31 3.63
C ASP A 87 13.08 -10.02 3.36
N ASN A 88 13.14 -11.09 2.56
CA ASN A 88 11.96 -11.80 2.08
C ASN A 88 11.11 -12.36 3.22
N ASP A 89 11.72 -12.80 4.32
CA ASP A 89 10.99 -13.31 5.47
C ASP A 89 10.23 -12.17 6.15
N LYS A 90 10.83 -10.97 6.27
CA LYS A 90 10.13 -9.78 6.79
C LYS A 90 8.94 -9.37 5.90
N VAL A 91 9.11 -9.38 4.58
CA VAL A 91 8.04 -9.06 3.62
C VAL A 91 6.92 -10.09 3.73
N THR A 92 7.27 -11.37 3.70
CA THR A 92 6.34 -12.50 3.81
C THR A 92 5.53 -12.45 5.11
N ASN A 93 6.20 -12.18 6.24
CA ASN A 93 5.54 -12.05 7.54
C ASN A 93 4.59 -10.85 7.59
N CYS A 94 4.95 -9.74 6.93
CA CYS A 94 4.10 -8.55 6.83
C CYS A 94 2.78 -8.89 6.10
N PHE A 95 2.87 -9.56 4.95
CA PHE A 95 1.69 -9.97 4.19
C PHE A 95 0.89 -11.10 4.86
N SER A 96 1.56 -12.04 5.54
CA SER A 96 0.90 -13.08 6.34
C SER A 96 -0.01 -12.48 7.42
N HIS A 97 0.44 -11.39 8.06
CA HIS A 97 -0.36 -10.66 9.05
C HIS A 97 -1.60 -10.00 8.42
N ILE A 98 -1.46 -9.41 7.23
CA ILE A 98 -2.59 -8.86 6.47
C ILE A 98 -3.59 -9.96 6.12
N ALA A 99 -3.11 -11.09 5.57
CA ALA A 99 -3.93 -12.21 5.18
C ALA A 99 -4.74 -12.76 6.38
N LYS A 100 -4.09 -12.89 7.54
CA LYS A 100 -4.75 -13.32 8.78
C LYS A 100 -5.89 -12.37 9.17
N LYS A 101 -5.63 -11.06 9.20
CA LYS A 101 -6.66 -10.05 9.52
C LYS A 101 -7.82 -10.08 8.52
N ALA A 102 -7.52 -10.11 7.23
CA ALA A 102 -8.54 -10.16 6.18
C ALA A 102 -9.42 -11.42 6.33
N LYS A 103 -8.82 -12.57 6.65
CA LYS A 103 -9.56 -13.82 6.92
C LYS A 103 -10.49 -13.70 8.13
N GLU A 104 -10.03 -13.05 9.20
CA GLU A 104 -10.84 -12.78 10.39
C GLU A 104 -12.03 -11.86 10.06
N GLU A 105 -11.82 -10.82 9.26
CA GLU A 105 -12.86 -9.89 8.81
C GLU A 105 -13.89 -10.58 7.90
N ILE A 106 -13.43 -11.40 6.95
CA ILE A 106 -14.30 -12.22 6.09
C ILE A 106 -15.22 -13.10 6.94
N LYS A 107 -14.65 -13.76 7.96
CA LYS A 107 -15.41 -14.61 8.88
C LYS A 107 -16.39 -13.80 9.71
N LYS A 108 -15.96 -12.66 10.27
CA LYS A 108 -16.78 -11.81 11.14
C LYS A 108 -18.00 -11.25 10.40
N ASN A 109 -17.84 -10.86 9.15
CA ASN A 109 -18.90 -10.23 8.36
C ASN A 109 -19.67 -11.22 7.46
N ASN A 110 -19.36 -12.52 7.52
CA ASN A 110 -19.93 -13.55 6.66
C ASN A 110 -19.80 -13.23 5.16
N TYR A 111 -18.65 -12.66 4.76
CA TYR A 111 -18.41 -12.31 3.37
C TYR A 111 -18.34 -13.54 2.47
N ASN A 112 -18.91 -13.42 1.29
CA ASN A 112 -18.98 -14.50 0.31
C ASN A 112 -18.41 -14.08 -1.05
N LYS A 113 -18.04 -15.07 -1.87
CA LYS A 113 -17.37 -14.85 -3.17
C LYS A 113 -18.20 -14.04 -4.17
N LYS A 114 -19.53 -14.12 -4.09
CA LYS A 114 -20.45 -13.49 -5.04
C LYS A 114 -20.63 -12.01 -4.73
N ASP A 115 -20.87 -11.70 -3.46
CA ASP A 115 -21.24 -10.34 -3.05
C ASP A 115 -20.01 -9.51 -2.62
N ASN A 116 -18.95 -10.17 -2.15
CA ASN A 116 -17.73 -9.55 -1.61
C ASN A 116 -16.47 -9.95 -2.37
N THR A 117 -16.60 -10.08 -3.70
CA THR A 117 -15.50 -10.55 -4.56
C THR A 117 -14.21 -9.77 -4.36
N LYS A 118 -14.30 -8.45 -4.15
CA LYS A 118 -13.14 -7.58 -3.94
C LYS A 118 -12.43 -7.90 -2.63
N GLU A 119 -13.16 -8.03 -1.54
CA GLU A 119 -12.61 -8.35 -0.21
C GLU A 119 -11.96 -9.74 -0.20
N ILE A 120 -12.60 -10.72 -0.84
CA ILE A 120 -12.01 -12.07 -1.01
C ILE A 120 -10.74 -12.01 -1.86
N LEU A 121 -10.75 -11.24 -2.95
CA LEU A 121 -9.56 -11.08 -3.80
C LEU A 121 -8.40 -10.43 -3.05
N LEU A 122 -8.66 -9.39 -2.25
CA LEU A 122 -7.63 -8.73 -1.44
C LEU A 122 -7.02 -9.70 -0.42
N TYR A 123 -7.84 -10.54 0.21
CA TYR A 123 -7.34 -11.63 1.06
C TYR A 123 -6.42 -12.58 0.27
N TYR A 124 -6.84 -13.02 -0.92
CA TYR A 124 -6.03 -13.92 -1.74
C TYR A 124 -4.72 -13.27 -2.19
N LEU A 125 -4.74 -11.98 -2.55
CA LEU A 125 -3.54 -11.23 -2.90
C LEU A 125 -2.55 -11.12 -1.73
N ALA A 126 -3.05 -10.95 -0.50
CA ALA A 126 -2.20 -10.99 0.68
C ALA A 126 -1.58 -12.38 0.90
N GLU A 127 -2.34 -13.46 0.68
CA GLU A 127 -1.82 -14.83 0.75
C GLU A 127 -0.74 -15.09 -0.32
N ILE A 128 -0.93 -14.62 -1.56
CA ILE A 128 0.07 -14.75 -2.63
C ILE A 128 1.35 -14.01 -2.24
N ASN A 129 1.26 -12.76 -1.79
CA ASN A 129 2.41 -11.99 -1.34
C ASN A 129 3.06 -12.52 -0.05
N ALA A 130 2.38 -13.43 0.65
CA ALA A 130 2.92 -14.23 1.75
C ALA A 130 3.54 -15.57 1.29
N GLY A 131 3.67 -15.79 -0.02
CA GLY A 131 4.27 -17.00 -0.60
C GLY A 131 3.29 -18.17 -0.80
N ASN A 132 2.00 -18.01 -0.53
CA ASN A 132 1.00 -19.08 -0.67
C ASN A 132 0.46 -19.14 -2.12
N MET A 133 1.29 -19.66 -3.03
CA MET A 133 1.05 -19.62 -4.48
C MET A 133 -0.23 -20.34 -4.95
N GLU A 134 -0.82 -21.24 -4.15
CA GLU A 134 -2.12 -21.83 -4.46
C GLU A 134 -3.25 -20.79 -4.64
N TYR A 135 -3.10 -19.61 -4.02
CA TYR A 135 -4.07 -18.53 -4.11
C TYR A 135 -4.08 -17.81 -5.47
N ILE A 136 -3.08 -18.02 -6.32
CA ILE A 136 -3.08 -17.56 -7.71
C ILE A 136 -4.26 -18.18 -8.46
N GLN A 137 -4.40 -19.51 -8.38
CA GLN A 137 -5.49 -20.20 -9.07
C GLN A 137 -6.84 -19.86 -8.44
N LYS A 138 -6.91 -19.80 -7.09
CA LYS A 138 -8.13 -19.39 -6.38
C LYS A 138 -8.60 -17.99 -6.81
N SER A 139 -7.67 -17.07 -7.11
CA SER A 139 -7.98 -15.72 -7.60
C SER A 139 -8.53 -15.77 -9.03
N LYS A 140 -7.89 -16.48 -9.95
CA LYS A 140 -8.39 -16.67 -11.32
C LYS A 140 -9.81 -17.26 -11.33
N ASP A 141 -10.03 -18.34 -10.57
CA ASP A 141 -11.34 -18.99 -10.44
C ASP A 141 -12.42 -18.08 -9.85
N LEU A 142 -12.03 -17.16 -8.96
CA LEU A 142 -12.93 -16.16 -8.37
C LEU A 142 -13.32 -15.11 -9.42
N LEU A 143 -12.34 -14.58 -10.16
CA LEU A 143 -12.53 -13.54 -11.16
C LEU A 143 -13.32 -14.04 -12.38
N ASP A 144 -13.12 -15.29 -12.79
CA ASP A 144 -13.83 -15.87 -13.93
C ASP A 144 -15.33 -16.09 -13.69
N LYS A 145 -15.75 -16.09 -12.42
CA LYS A 145 -17.17 -16.20 -12.03
C LYS A 145 -17.90 -14.86 -12.01
N ILE A 146 -17.20 -13.75 -12.27
CA ILE A 146 -17.82 -12.42 -12.30
C ILE A 146 -18.60 -12.27 -13.62
N PRO A 147 -19.92 -12.07 -13.58
CA PRO A 147 -20.73 -11.96 -14.79
C PRO A 147 -20.62 -10.58 -15.46
N ASP A 148 -20.33 -9.53 -14.68
CA ASP A 148 -20.13 -8.17 -15.18
C ASP A 148 -18.72 -8.06 -15.80
N PRO A 149 -18.60 -7.85 -17.13
CA PRO A 149 -17.30 -7.78 -17.80
C PRO A 149 -16.44 -6.62 -17.32
N LYS A 150 -17.05 -5.47 -17.04
CA LYS A 150 -16.31 -4.28 -16.60
C LYS A 150 -15.73 -4.51 -15.21
N LYS A 151 -16.54 -5.03 -14.28
CA LYS A 151 -16.07 -5.39 -12.93
C LYS A 151 -15.00 -6.48 -12.98
N LYS A 152 -15.16 -7.45 -13.89
CA LYS A 152 -14.17 -8.52 -14.12
C LYS A 152 -12.83 -7.94 -14.55
N ASP A 153 -12.84 -7.08 -15.56
CA ASP A 153 -11.62 -6.44 -16.09
C ASP A 153 -10.92 -5.57 -15.04
N GLU A 154 -11.68 -4.75 -14.30
CA GLU A 154 -11.15 -3.92 -13.20
C GLU A 154 -10.41 -4.76 -12.14
N LEU A 155 -10.99 -5.90 -11.73
CA LEU A 155 -10.39 -6.76 -10.72
C LEU A 155 -9.23 -7.61 -11.27
N TYR A 156 -9.26 -7.97 -12.56
CA TYR A 156 -8.10 -8.60 -13.23
C TYR A 156 -6.91 -7.64 -13.32
N GLN A 157 -7.14 -6.35 -13.57
CA GLN A 157 -6.05 -5.36 -13.56
C GLN A 157 -5.40 -5.26 -12.18
N ILE A 158 -6.19 -5.23 -11.10
CA ILE A 158 -5.67 -5.25 -9.73
C ILE A 158 -4.85 -6.52 -9.51
N PHE A 159 -5.39 -7.69 -9.87
CA PHE A 159 -4.70 -8.98 -9.71
C PHE A 159 -3.36 -9.00 -10.44
N ASN A 160 -3.35 -8.66 -11.73
CA ASN A 160 -2.14 -8.66 -12.56
C ASN A 160 -1.08 -7.67 -12.02
N SER A 161 -1.49 -6.47 -11.59
CA SER A 161 -0.56 -5.47 -11.03
C SER A 161 0.21 -5.93 -9.79
N GLN A 162 -0.31 -6.92 -9.05
CA GLN A 162 0.31 -7.42 -7.83
C GLN A 162 1.19 -8.67 -8.07
N ILE A 163 0.89 -9.46 -9.10
CA ILE A 163 1.62 -10.68 -9.45
C ILE A 163 2.74 -10.43 -10.47
N ASP A 164 2.61 -9.42 -11.34
CA ASP A 164 3.62 -9.12 -12.38
C ASP A 164 4.90 -8.48 -11.80
N ILE A 165 4.91 -8.15 -10.51
CA ILE A 165 6.11 -7.67 -9.79
C ILE A 165 7.12 -8.83 -9.53
N GLU A 166 6.77 -10.08 -9.87
CA GLU A 166 7.61 -11.27 -9.65
C GLU A 166 8.38 -11.77 -10.88
N ASN A 167 8.31 -11.08 -12.04
CA ASN A 167 9.08 -11.41 -13.24
C ASN A 167 10.07 -10.32 -13.65
#